data_AF-A0A2T0WNA1-F1
#
_entry.id   AF-A0A2T0WNA1-F1
#
_cell.length_a   1.000
_cell.length_b   1.000
_cell.length_c   1.000
_cell.angle_alpha   90.00
_cell.angle_beta   90.00
_cell.angle_gamma   90.00
#
_symmetry.space_group_name_H-M   'P 1'
#
loop_
_entity.id
_entity.type
_entity.pdbx_description
1 polymer ?
#
loop_
_entity_poly.entity_id
_entity_poly.type
_entity_poly.pdbx_seq_one_letter_code
_entity_poly.pdbx_strand_id
1 'polypeptide(L)'
;MKHLLVSLILLFIVTFQVAAQIKSVVYNVVNNEVNSNNPLPSEEPFFIRGSLPSGIDLVKVKVNRSGKNENLAEEYTWKRAFDFEVSQYELFVSRELRNNDNYDLDFYFYRKADDIEMISVRESISRNLESYIRANFEISSRGIRTNNSDAVMMTQMNKIVEDALLDYRHFLGRDFPGFSEIVRQKLDQRSRLKLRQARFNILGRNNDDNERAVYAGAYISELIDLVQDETTQYLENSLMALADIRSISNYPTEKKPSTLPLNFGYGSIAIKRSLSNTEYLNGPYVGVSLPLGNKTFTRFLGNASISAGVFLTNFESRDGQTIRGELAGLPIYAGLGYKMFRVMRLNIGAVMLNIEEGNGNYSQNYIQPFAGISLEFNMWLGLGDRR
;
A
#
# COMPACT_ATOMS: atom_id res chain seq x y z
N MET A 1 46.30 31.04 6.67
CA MET A 1 45.70 29.81 7.25
C MET A 1 44.18 29.90 7.41
N LYS A 2 43.60 30.94 8.01
CA LYS A 2 42.13 31.09 8.13
C LYS A 2 41.38 31.02 6.79
N HIS A 3 41.85 31.71 5.75
CA HIS A 3 41.20 31.68 4.43
C HIS A 3 41.27 30.30 3.74
N LEU A 4 42.32 29.53 4.01
CA LEU A 4 42.50 28.18 3.45
C LEU A 4 41.56 27.18 4.14
N LEU A 5 41.34 27.35 5.44
CA LEU A 5 40.41 26.54 6.24
C LEU A 5 38.94 26.86 5.89
N VAL A 6 38.61 28.13 5.66
CA VAL A 6 37.28 28.54 5.16
C VAL A 6 37.03 28.01 3.75
N SER A 7 38.03 28.05 2.86
CA SER A 7 37.89 27.51 1.50
C SER A 7 37.72 25.98 1.50
N LEU A 8 38.38 25.27 2.43
CA LEU A 8 38.23 23.82 2.58
C LEU A 8 36.83 23.45 3.12
N ILE A 9 36.30 24.21 4.08
CA ILE A 9 34.94 24.04 4.59
C ILE A 9 33.90 24.33 3.50
N LEU A 10 34.12 25.38 2.70
CA LEU A 10 33.22 25.72 1.59
C LEU A 10 33.22 24.62 0.51
N LEU A 11 34.39 24.05 0.19
CA LEU A 11 34.52 22.93 -0.75
C LEU A 11 33.80 21.67 -0.24
N PHE A 12 33.87 21.41 1.08
CA PHE A 12 33.17 20.30 1.73
C PHE A 12 31.64 20.48 1.69
N ILE A 13 31.15 21.72 1.87
CA ILE A 13 29.70 22.02 1.82
C ILE A 13 29.15 21.90 0.40
N VAL A 14 29.90 22.30 -0.63
CA VAL A 14 29.46 22.19 -2.05
C VAL A 14 29.36 20.72 -2.48
N THR A 15 30.18 19.82 -1.93
CA THR A 15 30.06 18.37 -2.22
C THR A 15 28.85 17.69 -1.60
N PHE A 16 28.18 18.30 -0.61
CA PHE A 16 26.96 17.74 0.01
C PHE A 16 25.66 18.06 -0.73
N GLN A 17 25.70 18.85 -1.81
CA GLN A 17 24.50 19.17 -2.60
C GLN A 17 24.20 18.15 -3.73
N VAL A 18 24.93 17.04 -3.82
CA VAL A 18 24.78 16.11 -4.93
C VAL A 18 23.66 15.08 -4.65
N ALA A 19 22.57 15.26 -5.40
CA ALA A 19 21.55 14.28 -5.80
C ALA A 19 20.56 13.75 -4.75
N ALA A 20 19.51 14.53 -4.48
CA ALA A 20 18.21 13.99 -4.06
C ALA A 20 17.26 13.86 -5.27
N GLN A 21 17.75 13.33 -6.40
CA GLN A 21 16.89 13.06 -7.55
C GLN A 21 16.17 11.73 -7.34
N ILE A 22 14.84 11.75 -7.38
CA ILE A 22 14.01 10.55 -7.32
C ILE A 22 14.37 9.66 -8.51
N LYS A 23 14.66 8.39 -8.26
CA LYS A 23 15.02 7.44 -9.31
C LYS A 23 13.88 7.30 -10.32
N SER A 24 14.23 7.10 -11.59
CA SER A 24 13.27 6.80 -12.65
C SER A 24 13.60 5.49 -13.32
N VAL A 25 12.59 4.66 -13.51
CA VAL A 25 12.62 3.39 -14.22
C VAL A 25 11.97 3.58 -15.59
N VAL A 26 12.59 3.04 -16.63
CA VAL A 26 12.05 3.11 -18.01
C VAL A 26 11.34 1.81 -18.35
N TYR A 27 10.09 1.88 -18.77
CA TYR A 27 9.34 0.78 -19.36
C TYR A 27 9.36 0.88 -20.88
N ASN A 28 9.87 -0.16 -21.53
CA ASN A 28 9.82 -0.33 -22.97
C ASN A 28 8.59 -1.18 -23.33
N VAL A 29 7.55 -0.51 -23.81
CA VAL A 29 6.27 -1.14 -24.20
C VAL A 29 6.45 -2.17 -25.32
N VAL A 30 7.38 -1.93 -26.25
CA VAL A 30 7.57 -2.78 -27.44
C VAL A 30 8.20 -4.12 -27.06
N ASN A 31 9.26 -4.09 -26.25
CA ASN A 31 9.96 -5.30 -25.83
C ASN A 31 9.32 -5.95 -24.59
N ASN A 32 8.34 -5.28 -23.97
CA ASN A 32 7.82 -5.62 -22.64
C ASN A 32 8.94 -5.75 -21.59
N GLU A 33 9.85 -4.78 -21.56
CA GLU A 33 11.01 -4.77 -20.67
C GLU A 33 10.96 -3.57 -19.72
N VAL A 34 11.18 -3.83 -18.44
CA VAL A 34 11.36 -2.78 -17.43
C VAL A 34 12.84 -2.57 -17.19
N ASN A 35 13.23 -1.30 -17.06
CA ASN A 35 14.54 -0.82 -16.63
C ASN A 35 15.77 -1.42 -17.35
N SER A 36 15.62 -1.83 -18.61
CA SER A 36 16.66 -2.63 -19.32
C SER A 36 17.10 -3.87 -18.51
N ASN A 37 16.15 -4.54 -17.89
CA ASN A 37 16.34 -5.71 -17.02
C ASN A 37 17.14 -5.45 -15.72
N ASN A 38 17.33 -4.18 -15.34
CA ASN A 38 17.91 -3.82 -14.04
C ASN A 38 16.84 -3.84 -12.92
N PRO A 39 17.16 -4.31 -11.71
CA PRO A 39 16.19 -4.38 -10.62
C PRO A 39 15.47 -3.05 -10.33
N LEU A 40 14.24 -3.13 -9.82
CA LEU A 40 13.47 -1.96 -9.39
C LEU A 40 14.09 -1.31 -8.15
N PRO A 41 14.00 0.03 -8.01
CA PRO A 41 14.36 0.72 -6.78
C PRO A 41 13.67 0.11 -5.55
N SER A 42 14.40 -0.02 -4.44
CA SER A 42 13.86 -0.54 -3.18
C SER A 42 13.99 0.46 -2.04
N GLU A 43 13.00 0.42 -1.14
CA GLU A 43 12.86 1.23 0.06
C GLU A 43 12.86 2.74 -0.17
N GLU A 44 12.55 3.18 -1.39
CA GLU A 44 12.40 4.57 -1.79
C GLU A 44 11.34 4.68 -2.91
N PRO A 45 10.64 5.83 -3.02
CA PRO A 45 9.73 6.08 -4.12
C PRO A 45 10.50 6.33 -5.42
N PHE A 46 9.86 6.05 -6.56
CA PHE A 46 10.47 6.20 -7.88
C PHE A 46 9.43 6.53 -8.95
N PHE A 47 9.89 6.99 -10.11
CA PHE A 47 9.05 7.20 -11.28
C PHE A 47 9.11 6.00 -12.23
N ILE A 48 8.00 5.63 -12.85
CA ILE A 48 7.98 4.76 -14.03
C ILE A 48 7.68 5.65 -15.24
N ARG A 49 8.56 5.61 -16.23
CA ARG A 49 8.43 6.34 -17.50
C ARG A 49 8.27 5.35 -18.62
N GLY A 50 7.38 5.60 -19.56
CA GLY A 50 7.26 4.76 -20.76
C GLY A 50 6.83 5.58 -21.96
N SER A 51 7.10 5.05 -23.15
CA SER A 51 6.52 5.60 -24.38
C SER A 51 5.01 5.39 -24.36
N LEU A 52 4.28 6.37 -24.89
CA LEU A 52 2.83 6.32 -24.99
C LEU A 52 2.46 5.92 -26.42
N PRO A 53 1.81 4.76 -26.63
CA PRO A 53 1.28 4.40 -27.94
C PRO A 53 0.22 5.40 -28.41
N SER A 54 0.06 5.54 -29.73
CA SER A 54 -0.95 6.44 -30.31
C SER A 54 -2.36 6.07 -29.86
N GLY A 55 -3.16 7.08 -29.49
CA GLY A 55 -4.55 6.89 -29.06
C GLY A 55 -4.74 6.50 -27.59
N ILE A 56 -3.68 6.28 -26.82
CA ILE A 56 -3.78 6.02 -25.38
C ILE A 56 -3.82 7.33 -24.60
N ASP A 57 -4.88 7.54 -23.80
CA ASP A 57 -5.03 8.75 -22.97
C ASP A 57 -4.99 8.45 -21.47
N LEU A 58 -5.00 7.17 -21.08
CA LEU A 58 -4.89 6.76 -19.68
C LEU A 58 -4.03 5.51 -19.56
N VAL A 59 -3.10 5.53 -18.60
CA VAL A 59 -2.24 4.39 -18.25
C VAL A 59 -2.44 4.10 -16.76
N LYS A 60 -2.75 2.86 -16.43
CA LYS A 60 -2.81 2.39 -15.05
C LYS A 60 -1.74 1.33 -14.86
N VAL A 61 -1.02 1.41 -13.75
CA VAL A 61 -0.04 0.39 -13.34
C VAL A 61 -0.46 -0.17 -12.01
N LYS A 62 -0.64 -1.49 -11.96
CA LYS A 62 -0.78 -2.22 -10.70
C LYS A 62 0.56 -2.81 -10.31
N VAL A 63 0.95 -2.59 -9.06
CA VAL A 63 2.19 -3.12 -8.50
C VAL A 63 1.81 -4.05 -7.36
N ASN A 64 2.03 -5.35 -7.56
CA ASN A 64 1.77 -6.37 -6.56
C ASN A 64 3.06 -7.09 -6.18
N ARG A 65 3.15 -7.57 -4.94
CA ARG A 65 4.26 -8.44 -4.54
C ARG A 65 3.99 -9.85 -5.07
N SER A 66 4.97 -10.45 -5.75
CA SER A 66 4.79 -11.75 -6.39
C SER A 66 4.38 -12.84 -5.39
N GLY A 67 3.36 -13.62 -5.75
CA GLY A 67 2.80 -14.68 -4.89
C GLY A 67 2.02 -14.18 -3.67
N LYS A 68 1.67 -12.88 -3.61
CA LYS A 68 0.72 -12.32 -2.63
C LYS A 68 -0.63 -12.06 -3.28
N ASN A 69 -1.65 -11.96 -2.43
CA ASN A 69 -3.01 -11.67 -2.84
C ASN A 69 -3.07 -10.36 -3.65
N GLU A 70 -3.65 -10.41 -4.85
CA GLU A 70 -3.85 -9.26 -5.75
C GLU A 70 -4.62 -8.11 -5.10
N ASN A 71 -5.45 -8.39 -4.10
CA ASN A 71 -6.16 -7.36 -3.33
C ASN A 71 -5.23 -6.41 -2.55
N LEU A 72 -3.94 -6.74 -2.42
CA LEU A 72 -2.92 -5.89 -1.80
C LEU A 72 -2.11 -5.08 -2.83
N ALA A 73 -2.43 -5.20 -4.12
CA ALA A 73 -1.78 -4.45 -5.17
C ALA A 73 -2.06 -2.95 -5.01
N GLU A 74 -1.05 -2.14 -5.26
CA GLU A 74 -1.22 -0.69 -5.33
C GLU A 74 -1.45 -0.27 -6.77
N GLU A 75 -2.42 0.62 -6.98
CA GLU A 75 -2.74 1.15 -8.30
C GLU A 75 -2.23 2.59 -8.46
N TYR A 76 -1.52 2.84 -9.56
CA TYR A 76 -1.05 4.15 -9.95
C TYR A 76 -1.64 4.50 -11.31
N THR A 77 -2.13 5.73 -11.47
CA THR A 77 -2.81 6.15 -12.71
C THR A 77 -2.20 7.43 -13.25
N TRP A 78 -1.92 7.42 -14.54
CA TRP A 78 -1.51 8.57 -15.33
C TRP A 78 -2.61 8.85 -16.35
N LYS A 79 -2.94 10.13 -16.50
CA LYS A 79 -3.97 10.60 -17.42
C LYS A 79 -3.36 11.72 -18.26
N ARG A 80 -3.65 11.71 -19.55
CA ARG A 80 -3.30 12.82 -20.41
C ARG A 80 -4.00 14.08 -19.89
N ALA A 81 -3.22 15.13 -19.68
CA ALA A 81 -3.77 16.43 -19.32
C ALA A 81 -4.32 17.08 -20.59
N PHE A 82 -5.62 17.36 -20.63
CA PHE A 82 -6.27 18.01 -21.78
C PHE A 82 -5.95 17.27 -23.10
N ASP A 83 -5.90 18.00 -24.22
CA ASP A 83 -5.55 17.47 -25.53
C ASP A 83 -4.08 17.73 -25.89
N PHE A 84 -3.18 17.74 -24.89
CA PHE A 84 -1.76 17.89 -25.16
C PHE A 84 -1.20 16.66 -25.88
N GLU A 85 -0.42 16.88 -26.94
CA GLU A 85 0.36 15.84 -27.58
C GLU A 85 1.52 15.43 -26.66
N VAL A 86 1.41 14.24 -26.08
CA VAL A 86 2.42 13.65 -25.20
C VAL A 86 2.84 12.29 -25.76
N SER A 87 4.14 12.10 -25.92
CA SER A 87 4.73 10.85 -26.41
C SER A 87 5.19 9.91 -25.29
N GLN A 88 5.12 10.36 -24.04
CA GLN A 88 5.57 9.64 -22.87
C GLN A 88 4.66 9.88 -21.68
N TYR A 89 4.54 8.88 -20.81
CA TYR A 89 3.90 9.01 -19.52
C TYR A 89 4.94 8.92 -18.40
N GLU A 90 4.61 9.51 -17.25
CA GLU A 90 5.42 9.42 -16.03
C GLU A 90 4.49 9.16 -14.84
N LEU A 91 4.70 8.03 -14.16
CA LEU A 91 3.93 7.56 -13.03
C LEU A 91 4.78 7.62 -11.77
N PHE A 92 4.29 8.30 -10.73
CA PHE A 92 4.97 8.32 -9.44
C PHE A 92 4.53 7.13 -8.58
N VAL A 93 5.44 6.17 -8.38
CA VAL A 93 5.25 5.03 -7.47
C VAL A 93 5.63 5.50 -6.07
N SER A 94 4.61 5.90 -5.30
CA SER A 94 4.80 6.51 -3.99
C SER A 94 5.09 5.50 -2.88
N ARG A 95 4.56 4.27 -2.97
CA ARG A 95 4.82 3.23 -1.97
C ARG A 95 6.15 2.56 -2.24
N GLU A 96 7.01 2.52 -1.22
CA GLU A 96 8.32 1.91 -1.36
C GLU A 96 8.24 0.39 -1.51
N LEU A 97 9.11 -0.18 -2.34
CA LEU A 97 9.19 -1.63 -2.53
C LEU A 97 10.18 -2.26 -1.55
N ARG A 98 9.92 -3.48 -1.09
CA ARG A 98 10.85 -4.21 -0.23
C ARG A 98 12.10 -4.60 -1.03
N ASN A 99 13.26 -4.52 -0.40
CA ASN A 99 14.51 -4.99 -0.97
C ASN A 99 14.54 -6.53 -1.04
N ASN A 100 15.27 -7.07 -2.02
CA ASN A 100 15.43 -8.52 -2.20
C ASN A 100 14.09 -9.29 -2.29
N ASP A 101 13.12 -8.69 -2.96
CA ASP A 101 11.77 -9.20 -3.15
C ASP A 101 11.41 -9.09 -4.64
N ASN A 102 10.39 -9.81 -5.06
CA ASN A 102 9.92 -9.81 -6.45
C ASN A 102 8.51 -9.23 -6.53
N TYR A 103 8.26 -8.51 -7.62
CA TYR A 103 6.99 -7.82 -7.87
C TYR A 103 6.44 -8.14 -9.25
N ASP A 104 5.12 -8.21 -9.32
CA ASP A 104 4.36 -8.28 -10.55
C ASP A 104 3.88 -6.87 -10.90
N LEU A 105 4.11 -6.46 -12.15
CA LEU A 105 3.73 -5.17 -12.70
C LEU A 105 2.75 -5.39 -13.85
N ASP A 106 1.53 -4.88 -13.70
CA ASP A 106 0.52 -4.94 -14.75
C ASP A 106 0.23 -3.53 -15.27
N PHE A 107 0.53 -3.32 -16.54
CA PHE A 107 0.30 -2.06 -17.25
C PHE A 107 -0.98 -2.19 -18.08
N TYR A 108 -1.97 -1.37 -17.75
CA TYR A 108 -3.24 -1.27 -18.45
C TYR A 108 -3.25 0.02 -19.27
N PHE A 109 -3.40 -0.12 -20.58
CA PHE A 109 -3.45 0.99 -21.52
C PHE A 109 -4.89 1.21 -21.97
N TYR A 110 -5.39 2.44 -21.81
CA TYR A 110 -6.76 2.77 -22.18
C TYR A 110 -6.80 3.88 -23.22
N ARG A 111 -7.65 3.68 -24.23
CA ARG A 111 -7.98 4.67 -25.26
C ARG A 111 -9.40 5.18 -25.06
N LYS A 112 -9.73 6.31 -25.68
CA LYS A 112 -11.13 6.74 -25.79
C LYS A 112 -11.92 5.62 -26.47
N ALA A 113 -13.06 5.26 -25.88
CA ALA A 113 -13.94 4.27 -26.49
C ALA A 113 -14.54 4.86 -27.78
N ASP A 114 -14.59 4.05 -28.84
CA ASP A 114 -15.16 4.50 -30.10
C ASP A 114 -16.69 4.50 -30.03
N ASP A 115 -17.35 5.33 -30.84
CA ASP A 115 -18.82 5.46 -30.83
C ASP A 115 -19.52 4.11 -31.06
N ILE A 116 -18.96 3.26 -31.93
CA ILE A 116 -19.50 1.93 -32.25
C ILE A 116 -19.42 1.00 -31.02
N GLU A 117 -18.30 1.02 -30.32
CA GLU A 117 -18.10 0.21 -29.11
C GLU A 117 -19.05 0.67 -28.01
N MET A 118 -19.20 1.98 -27.84
CA MET A 118 -20.11 2.58 -26.87
C MET A 118 -21.57 2.24 -27.15
N ILE A 119 -22.00 2.24 -28.42
CA ILE A 119 -23.33 1.80 -28.82
C ILE A 119 -23.52 0.32 -28.47
N SER A 120 -22.57 -0.54 -28.82
CA SER A 120 -22.64 -1.98 -28.53
C SER A 120 -22.72 -2.26 -27.03
N VAL A 121 -21.94 -1.57 -26.21
CA VAL A 121 -21.96 -1.69 -24.74
C VAL A 121 -23.31 -1.24 -24.19
N ARG A 122 -23.81 -0.08 -24.63
CA ARG A 122 -25.12 0.44 -24.22
C ARG A 122 -26.24 -0.54 -24.55
N GLU A 123 -26.29 -1.04 -25.78
CA GLU A 123 -27.29 -2.02 -26.20
C GLU A 123 -27.18 -3.35 -25.43
N SER A 124 -25.96 -3.82 -25.16
CA SER A 124 -25.73 -5.02 -24.37
C SER A 124 -26.28 -4.86 -22.95
N ILE A 125 -25.94 -3.76 -22.27
CA ILE A 125 -26.42 -3.47 -20.92
C ILE A 125 -27.94 -3.32 -20.91
N SER A 126 -28.51 -2.53 -21.84
CA SER A 126 -29.95 -2.32 -21.94
C SER A 126 -30.73 -3.63 -22.14
N ARG A 127 -30.26 -4.52 -23.02
CA ARG A 127 -30.88 -5.84 -23.25
C ARG A 127 -30.76 -6.76 -22.05
N ASN A 128 -29.61 -6.77 -21.37
CA ASN A 128 -29.38 -7.62 -20.20
C ASN A 128 -30.24 -7.17 -19.02
N LEU A 129 -30.34 -5.86 -18.78
CA LEU A 129 -31.21 -5.28 -17.75
C LEU A 129 -32.68 -5.54 -18.05
N GLU A 130 -33.12 -5.33 -19.29
CA GLU A 130 -34.49 -5.63 -19.72
C GLU A 130 -34.81 -7.11 -19.49
N SER A 131 -33.94 -8.01 -19.95
CA SER A 131 -34.13 -9.46 -19.81
C SER A 131 -34.19 -9.86 -18.34
N TYR A 132 -33.29 -9.32 -17.51
CA TYR A 132 -33.27 -9.57 -16.06
C TYR A 132 -34.56 -9.10 -15.39
N ILE A 133 -35.00 -7.88 -15.69
CA ILE A 133 -36.23 -7.31 -15.15
C ILE A 133 -37.42 -8.19 -15.57
N ARG A 134 -37.64 -8.41 -16.87
CA ARG A 134 -38.77 -9.22 -17.35
C ARG A 134 -38.80 -10.63 -16.78
N ALA A 135 -37.64 -11.29 -16.65
CA ALA A 135 -37.56 -12.63 -16.06
C ALA A 135 -37.86 -12.67 -14.55
N ASN A 136 -37.67 -11.55 -13.85
CA ASN A 136 -37.96 -11.46 -12.42
C ASN A 136 -39.41 -11.13 -12.11
N PHE A 137 -40.18 -10.62 -13.07
CA PHE A 137 -41.55 -10.18 -12.87
C PHE A 137 -42.56 -11.21 -13.40
N GLU A 138 -43.46 -11.65 -12.53
CA GLU A 138 -44.61 -12.49 -12.89
C GLU A 138 -45.91 -11.69 -12.76
N ILE A 139 -46.68 -11.62 -13.84
CA ILE A 139 -47.97 -10.93 -13.86
C ILE A 139 -49.05 -11.90 -13.37
N SER A 140 -49.68 -11.59 -12.25
CA SER A 140 -50.79 -12.38 -11.69
C SER A 140 -52.09 -11.57 -11.63
N SER A 141 -53.22 -12.26 -11.53
CA SER A 141 -54.55 -11.63 -11.40
C SER A 141 -54.71 -10.73 -10.17
N ARG A 142 -53.86 -10.87 -9.14
CA ARG A 142 -53.88 -10.09 -7.90
C ARG A 142 -52.92 -8.90 -7.90
N GLY A 143 -51.94 -8.89 -8.79
CA GLY A 143 -50.82 -7.94 -8.73
C GLY A 143 -49.60 -8.45 -9.48
N ILE A 144 -48.57 -7.61 -9.47
CA ILE A 144 -47.24 -7.95 -9.99
C ILE A 144 -46.46 -8.66 -8.87
N ARG A 145 -46.01 -9.88 -9.12
CA ARG A 145 -45.12 -10.65 -8.23
C ARG A 145 -43.70 -10.58 -8.74
N THR A 146 -42.74 -10.68 -7.83
CA THR A 146 -41.33 -10.85 -8.19
C THR A 146 -40.76 -12.11 -7.60
N ASN A 147 -39.82 -12.69 -8.34
CA ASN A 147 -39.06 -13.86 -7.91
C ASN A 147 -38.02 -13.51 -6.84
N ASN A 148 -37.50 -12.28 -6.87
CA ASN A 148 -36.50 -11.77 -5.93
C ASN A 148 -37.02 -10.55 -5.16
N SER A 149 -36.39 -10.27 -4.02
CA SER A 149 -36.66 -9.05 -3.25
C SER A 149 -36.07 -7.82 -3.95
N ASP A 150 -36.62 -6.65 -3.66
CA ASP A 150 -36.22 -5.40 -4.31
C ASP A 150 -34.72 -5.09 -4.06
N ALA A 151 -34.21 -5.39 -2.86
CA ALA A 151 -32.79 -5.27 -2.54
C ALA A 151 -31.89 -6.20 -3.38
N VAL A 152 -32.32 -7.46 -3.59
CA VAL A 152 -31.57 -8.41 -4.42
C VAL A 152 -31.60 -7.96 -5.88
N MET A 153 -32.75 -7.48 -6.36
CA MET A 153 -32.87 -6.95 -7.72
C MET A 153 -31.93 -5.77 -7.96
N MET A 154 -31.86 -4.81 -7.02
CA MET A 154 -30.91 -3.70 -7.10
C MET A 154 -29.46 -4.18 -7.21
N THR A 155 -29.04 -5.11 -6.34
CA THR A 155 -27.67 -5.64 -6.37
C THR A 155 -27.35 -6.35 -7.68
N GLN A 156 -28.27 -7.15 -8.21
CA GLN A 156 -28.06 -7.88 -9.46
C GLN A 156 -28.05 -6.94 -10.67
N MET A 157 -28.92 -5.93 -10.70
CA MET A 157 -28.89 -4.91 -11.74
C MET A 157 -27.56 -4.14 -11.71
N ASN A 158 -27.09 -3.73 -10.53
CA ASN A 158 -25.78 -3.09 -10.39
C ASN A 158 -24.66 -3.96 -10.95
N LYS A 159 -24.69 -5.25 -10.59
CA LYS A 159 -23.70 -6.23 -11.05
C LYS A 159 -23.71 -6.40 -12.57
N ILE A 160 -24.87 -6.40 -13.22
CA ILE A 160 -24.96 -6.46 -14.69
C ILE A 160 -24.21 -5.29 -15.34
N VAL A 161 -24.34 -4.08 -14.78
CA VAL A 161 -23.64 -2.90 -15.28
C VAL A 161 -22.14 -3.00 -14.99
N GLU A 162 -21.75 -3.38 -13.77
CA GLU A 162 -20.35 -3.56 -13.38
C GLU A 162 -19.62 -4.59 -14.24
N ASP A 163 -20.24 -5.77 -14.45
CA ASP A 163 -19.69 -6.86 -15.26
C ASP A 163 -19.55 -6.43 -16.73
N ALA A 164 -20.49 -5.66 -17.26
CA ALA A 164 -20.42 -5.13 -18.63
C ALA A 164 -19.33 -4.06 -18.80
N LEU A 165 -18.88 -3.44 -17.71
CA LEU A 165 -17.88 -2.38 -17.70
C LEU A 165 -16.49 -2.86 -17.28
N LEU A 166 -16.24 -4.18 -17.19
CA LEU A 166 -14.95 -4.72 -16.78
C LEU A 166 -13.77 -4.17 -17.59
N ASP A 167 -13.95 -3.98 -18.90
CA ASP A 167 -12.93 -3.44 -19.82
C ASP A 167 -13.04 -1.92 -20.03
N TYR A 168 -13.93 -1.25 -19.31
CA TYR A 168 -14.20 0.18 -19.48
C TYR A 168 -13.93 0.95 -18.19
N ARG A 169 -13.28 2.10 -18.28
CA ARG A 169 -13.05 2.97 -17.13
C ARG A 169 -13.44 4.39 -17.46
N HIS A 170 -14.08 5.05 -16.51
CA HIS A 170 -14.37 6.46 -16.66
C HIS A 170 -13.07 7.27 -16.67
N PHE A 171 -12.92 8.26 -17.55
CA PHE A 171 -11.70 9.08 -17.64
C PHE A 171 -11.33 9.74 -16.28
N LEU A 172 -12.32 10.28 -15.56
CA LEU A 172 -12.13 10.81 -14.20
C LEU A 172 -11.87 9.77 -13.10
N GLY A 173 -11.94 8.46 -13.39
CA GLY A 173 -11.77 7.39 -12.39
C GLY A 173 -12.98 7.25 -11.46
N ARG A 174 -14.18 7.58 -11.97
CA ARG A 174 -15.44 7.33 -11.26
C ARG A 174 -15.91 5.92 -11.61
N ASP A 175 -16.18 5.12 -10.60
CA ASP A 175 -16.86 3.85 -10.79
C ASP A 175 -18.37 4.06 -10.87
N PHE A 176 -19.08 3.04 -11.35
CA PHE A 176 -20.54 3.06 -11.38
C PHE A 176 -21.06 3.14 -9.94
N PRO A 177 -21.81 4.19 -9.55
CA PRO A 177 -22.24 4.37 -8.17
C PRO A 177 -23.37 3.40 -7.75
N GLY A 178 -23.87 2.60 -8.68
CA GLY A 178 -25.11 1.86 -8.53
C GLY A 178 -26.33 2.67 -8.97
N PHE A 179 -27.45 1.97 -9.17
CA PHE A 179 -28.74 2.58 -9.46
C PHE A 179 -29.25 3.44 -8.29
N SER A 180 -29.95 4.51 -8.65
CA SER A 180 -30.39 5.52 -7.68
C SER A 180 -31.51 5.04 -6.77
N GLU A 181 -31.82 5.88 -5.77
CA GLU A 181 -33.00 5.69 -4.92
C GLU A 181 -34.31 5.74 -5.72
N ILE A 182 -34.34 6.39 -6.89
CA ILE A 182 -35.54 6.47 -7.74
C ILE A 182 -35.90 5.08 -8.27
N VAL A 183 -34.91 4.29 -8.71
CA VAL A 183 -35.11 2.90 -9.12
C VAL A 183 -35.63 2.07 -7.95
N ARG A 184 -35.06 2.25 -6.76
CA ARG A 184 -35.54 1.57 -5.53
C ARG A 184 -36.99 1.92 -5.21
N GLN A 185 -37.33 3.20 -5.22
CA GLN A 185 -38.71 3.66 -5.00
C GLN A 185 -39.68 3.12 -6.05
N LYS A 186 -39.25 3.03 -7.32
CA LYS A 186 -40.06 2.44 -8.39
C LYS A 186 -40.33 0.96 -8.11
N LEU A 187 -39.33 0.19 -7.69
CA LEU A 187 -39.50 -1.21 -7.27
C LEU A 187 -40.48 -1.33 -6.09
N ASP A 188 -40.33 -0.49 -5.06
CA ASP A 188 -41.21 -0.49 -3.88
C ASP A 188 -42.67 -0.18 -4.23
N GLN A 189 -42.90 0.71 -5.20
CA GLN A 189 -44.24 1.08 -5.66
C GLN A 189 -45.03 -0.12 -6.19
N ARG A 190 -44.39 -1.19 -6.66
CA ARG A 190 -45.04 -2.46 -7.07
C ARG A 190 -46.05 -2.93 -6.04
N SER A 191 -45.66 -2.93 -4.77
CA SER A 191 -46.47 -3.43 -3.65
C SER A 191 -47.78 -2.65 -3.46
N ARG A 192 -47.83 -1.41 -3.97
CA ARG A 192 -48.97 -0.50 -3.86
C ARG A 192 -49.90 -0.59 -5.08
N LEU A 193 -49.48 -1.25 -6.16
CA LEU A 193 -50.27 -1.43 -7.37
C LEU A 193 -51.36 -2.49 -7.14
N LYS A 194 -52.51 -2.06 -6.60
CA LYS A 194 -53.70 -2.90 -6.51
C LYS A 194 -54.41 -2.93 -7.87
N LEU A 195 -54.07 -3.92 -8.71
CA LEU A 195 -54.71 -4.15 -10.03
C LEU A 195 -56.24 -4.37 -9.96
N ARG A 196 -56.80 -4.56 -8.76
CA ARG A 196 -58.25 -4.65 -8.51
C ARG A 196 -59.00 -3.32 -8.68
N GLN A 197 -58.30 -2.18 -8.59
CA GLN A 197 -58.89 -0.84 -8.65
C GLN A 197 -58.61 -0.08 -9.96
N ALA A 198 -57.84 -0.66 -10.87
CA ALA A 198 -57.64 -0.13 -12.23
C ALA A 198 -58.91 -0.39 -13.07
N ARG A 199 -59.96 0.40 -12.82
CA ARG A 199 -61.13 0.55 -13.70
C ARG A 199 -61.12 1.98 -14.20
N PHE A 200 -60.24 2.31 -15.14
CA PHE A 200 -60.22 3.64 -15.76
C PHE A 200 -60.47 3.52 -17.26
N ASN A 201 -61.60 4.12 -17.66
CA ASN A 201 -62.08 4.45 -19.00
C ASN A 201 -61.11 4.23 -20.18
N ILE A 202 -61.05 3.01 -20.69
CA ILE A 202 -60.76 2.77 -22.11
C ILE A 202 -62.04 2.20 -22.70
N LEU A 203 -62.82 3.06 -23.37
CA LEU A 203 -64.03 2.65 -24.06
C LEU A 203 -63.66 1.67 -25.18
N GLY A 204 -64.04 0.40 -24.97
CA GLY A 204 -64.30 -0.54 -26.06
C GLY A 204 -63.23 -1.61 -26.29
N ARG A 205 -63.33 -2.73 -25.56
CA ARG A 205 -63.30 -4.12 -26.07
C ARG A 205 -63.38 -5.08 -24.87
N ASN A 206 -64.25 -6.08 -24.94
CA ASN A 206 -64.35 -7.15 -23.94
C ASN A 206 -62.99 -7.84 -23.72
N ASN A 207 -62.39 -7.68 -22.53
CA ASN A 207 -61.41 -8.57 -21.90
C ASN A 207 -60.84 -7.93 -20.61
N ASP A 208 -61.45 -8.18 -19.45
CA ASP A 208 -60.97 -7.70 -18.12
C ASP A 208 -59.52 -8.14 -17.79
N ASP A 209 -59.04 -9.23 -18.40
CA ASP A 209 -57.66 -9.73 -18.22
C ASP A 209 -56.64 -8.91 -19.02
N ASN A 210 -57.07 -8.24 -20.10
CA ASN A 210 -56.16 -7.49 -20.98
C ASN A 210 -55.79 -6.14 -20.36
N GLU A 211 -56.72 -5.44 -19.71
CA GLU A 211 -56.45 -4.14 -19.08
C GLU A 211 -55.44 -4.23 -17.92
N ARG A 212 -55.51 -5.30 -17.11
CA ARG A 212 -54.56 -5.55 -16.01
C ARG A 212 -53.18 -5.91 -16.52
N ALA A 213 -53.11 -6.75 -17.56
CA ALA A 213 -51.86 -7.11 -18.21
C ALA A 213 -51.19 -5.88 -18.86
N VAL A 214 -51.98 -4.99 -19.48
CA VAL A 214 -51.51 -3.72 -20.05
C VAL A 214 -50.93 -2.81 -18.97
N TYR A 215 -51.62 -2.63 -17.84
CA TYR A 215 -51.11 -1.79 -16.75
C TYR A 215 -49.85 -2.36 -16.09
N ALA A 216 -49.78 -3.69 -15.90
CA ALA A 216 -48.58 -4.35 -15.39
C ALA A 216 -47.41 -4.26 -16.38
N GLY A 217 -47.68 -4.41 -17.68
CA GLY A 217 -46.71 -4.22 -18.74
C GLY A 217 -46.17 -2.79 -18.81
N ALA A 218 -47.03 -1.79 -18.62
CA ALA A 218 -46.63 -0.39 -18.55
C ALA A 218 -45.67 -0.13 -17.38
N TYR A 219 -45.99 -0.62 -16.18
CA TYR A 219 -45.10 -0.48 -15.01
C TYR A 219 -43.72 -1.12 -15.24
N ILE A 220 -43.69 -2.33 -15.80
CA ILE A 220 -42.42 -3.03 -16.11
C ILE A 220 -41.63 -2.25 -17.16
N SER A 221 -42.29 -1.71 -18.18
CA SER A 221 -41.64 -0.92 -19.23
C SER A 221 -41.06 0.38 -18.66
N GLU A 222 -41.82 1.10 -17.83
CA GLU A 222 -41.33 2.31 -17.16
C GLU A 222 -40.11 2.03 -16.24
N LEU A 223 -40.06 0.87 -15.59
CA LEU A 223 -38.89 0.46 -14.81
C LEU A 223 -37.68 0.18 -15.72
N ILE A 224 -37.90 -0.51 -16.85
CA ILE A 224 -36.84 -0.77 -17.83
C ILE A 224 -36.29 0.54 -18.36
N ASP A 225 -37.17 1.46 -18.79
CA ASP A 225 -36.79 2.77 -19.32
C ASP A 225 -35.98 3.56 -18.28
N LEU A 226 -36.44 3.61 -17.03
CA LEU A 226 -35.72 4.30 -15.94
C LEU A 226 -34.29 3.76 -15.73
N VAL A 227 -34.13 2.44 -15.70
CA VAL A 227 -32.82 1.81 -15.47
C VAL A 227 -31.92 2.00 -16.71
N GLN A 228 -32.47 1.94 -17.92
CA GLN A 228 -31.74 2.21 -19.15
C GLN A 228 -31.31 3.67 -19.26
N ASP A 229 -32.14 4.61 -18.84
CA ASP A 229 -31.84 6.04 -18.82
C ASP A 229 -30.72 6.36 -17.82
N GLU A 230 -30.80 5.86 -16.58
CA GLU A 230 -29.74 6.04 -15.57
C GLU A 230 -28.40 5.44 -16.03
N THR A 231 -28.45 4.25 -16.65
CA THR A 231 -27.26 3.63 -17.23
C THR A 231 -26.70 4.51 -18.34
N THR A 232 -27.54 4.97 -19.27
CA THR A 232 -27.11 5.79 -20.41
C THR A 232 -26.47 7.08 -19.94
N GLN A 233 -27.05 7.76 -18.94
CA GLN A 233 -26.47 8.96 -18.33
C GLN A 233 -25.08 8.70 -17.75
N TYR A 234 -24.85 7.54 -17.14
CA TYR A 234 -23.53 7.16 -16.66
C TYR A 234 -22.55 6.95 -17.84
N LEU A 235 -22.96 6.19 -18.86
CA LEU A 235 -22.14 5.84 -20.03
C LEU A 235 -21.80 7.04 -20.94
N GLU A 236 -22.64 8.06 -20.99
CA GLU A 236 -22.39 9.30 -21.74
C GLU A 236 -21.12 10.03 -21.27
N ASN A 237 -20.68 9.78 -20.03
CA ASN A 237 -19.46 10.37 -19.51
C ASN A 237 -18.21 9.62 -20.02
N SER A 238 -17.65 10.06 -21.15
CA SER A 238 -16.28 9.78 -21.64
C SER A 238 -15.62 8.52 -21.05
N LEU A 239 -16.15 7.34 -21.43
CA LEU A 239 -15.55 6.07 -21.05
C LEU A 239 -14.29 5.82 -21.90
N MET A 240 -13.34 5.17 -21.25
CA MET A 240 -12.08 4.73 -21.82
C MET A 240 -12.13 3.21 -21.96
N ALA A 241 -11.92 2.71 -23.16
CA ALA A 241 -11.82 1.28 -23.43
C ALA A 241 -10.40 0.79 -23.17
N LEU A 242 -10.29 -0.40 -22.56
CA LEU A 242 -9.03 -1.10 -22.41
C LEU A 242 -8.50 -1.52 -23.78
N ALA A 243 -7.31 -1.05 -24.13
CA ALA A 243 -6.66 -1.34 -25.41
C ALA A 243 -5.69 -2.52 -25.29
N ASP A 244 -4.91 -2.59 -24.21
CA ASP A 244 -3.90 -3.62 -24.02
C ASP A 244 -3.57 -3.79 -22.53
N ILE A 245 -3.15 -5.01 -22.16
CA ILE A 245 -2.58 -5.33 -20.86
C ILE A 245 -1.20 -5.92 -21.09
N ARG A 246 -0.20 -5.33 -20.43
CA ARG A 246 1.16 -5.88 -20.40
C ARG A 246 1.52 -6.23 -18.98
N SER A 247 1.78 -7.51 -18.76
CA SER A 247 2.17 -8.04 -17.46
C SER A 247 3.64 -8.41 -17.46
N ILE A 248 4.31 -8.09 -16.35
CA ILE A 248 5.66 -8.53 -16.03
C ILE A 248 5.60 -9.18 -14.67
N SER A 249 5.84 -10.48 -14.63
CA SER A 249 5.80 -11.24 -13.39
C SER A 249 7.19 -11.42 -12.80
N ASN A 250 7.25 -11.53 -11.48
CA ASN A 250 8.44 -11.93 -10.74
C ASN A 250 9.67 -11.03 -10.98
N TYR A 251 9.45 -9.73 -11.10
CA TYR A 251 10.51 -8.76 -11.39
C TYR A 251 11.26 -8.36 -10.10
N PRO A 252 12.59 -8.45 -10.06
CA PRO A 252 13.36 -8.27 -8.82
C PRO A 252 13.53 -6.80 -8.42
N THR A 253 13.65 -6.55 -7.12
CA THR A 253 14.11 -5.25 -6.58
C THR A 253 15.60 -5.23 -6.26
N GLU A 254 16.17 -4.03 -6.16
CA GLU A 254 17.57 -3.81 -5.78
C GLU A 254 17.91 -4.56 -4.48
N LYS A 255 19.00 -5.33 -4.54
CA LYS A 255 19.54 -6.00 -3.36
C LYS A 255 20.34 -4.99 -2.55
N LYS A 256 19.82 -4.61 -1.39
CA LYS A 256 20.59 -3.83 -0.42
C LYS A 256 21.40 -4.77 0.46
N PRO A 257 22.68 -4.47 0.69
CA PRO A 257 23.54 -5.35 1.44
C PRO A 257 23.11 -5.42 2.90
N SER A 258 23.33 -6.57 3.52
CA SER A 258 23.18 -6.72 4.97
C SER A 258 24.28 -5.92 5.67
N THR A 259 23.90 -4.92 6.46
CA THR A 259 24.82 -4.17 7.31
C THR A 259 24.67 -4.62 8.74
N LEU A 260 25.78 -4.75 9.47
CA LEU A 260 25.76 -4.90 10.92
C LEU A 260 26.13 -3.56 11.56
N PRO A 261 25.17 -2.86 12.19
CA PRO A 261 25.47 -1.65 12.90
C PRO A 261 26.34 -1.92 14.13
N LEU A 262 27.50 -1.28 14.16
CA LEU A 262 28.37 -1.17 15.33
C LEU A 262 28.00 0.06 16.12
N ASN A 263 27.95 -0.09 17.44
CA ASN A 263 27.66 0.97 18.38
C ASN A 263 28.90 1.26 19.21
N PHE A 264 29.33 2.52 19.25
CA PHE A 264 30.34 3.00 20.18
C PHE A 264 29.71 4.07 21.06
N GLY A 265 29.75 3.89 22.38
CA GLY A 265 29.00 4.73 23.29
C GLY A 265 29.63 4.91 24.64
N TYR A 266 28.95 5.69 25.46
CA TYR A 266 29.26 5.92 26.86
C TYR A 266 27.97 5.70 27.66
N GLY A 267 28.06 4.95 28.76
CA GLY A 267 26.88 4.62 29.54
C GLY A 267 27.16 4.37 30.99
N SER A 268 26.06 4.28 31.73
CA SER A 268 26.03 4.19 33.18
C SER A 268 25.39 2.88 33.61
N ILE A 269 26.01 2.23 34.59
CA ILE A 269 25.51 1.03 35.24
C ILE A 269 25.13 1.40 36.66
N ALA A 270 23.87 1.18 37.02
CA ALA A 270 23.41 1.42 38.38
C ALA A 270 23.58 0.15 39.20
N ILE A 271 24.56 0.13 40.10
CA ILE A 271 24.74 -0.96 41.06
C ILE A 271 23.77 -0.74 42.21
N LYS A 272 22.70 -1.53 42.24
CA LYS A 272 21.71 -1.44 43.29
C LYS A 272 22.13 -2.28 44.50
N ARG A 273 22.61 -1.61 45.56
CA ARG A 273 22.83 -2.22 46.89
C ARG A 273 21.63 -1.96 47.84
N SER A 274 21.05 -0.76 47.81
CA SER A 274 19.77 -0.38 48.48
C SER A 274 19.11 0.84 47.81
N LEU A 275 17.85 1.18 48.13
CA LEU A 275 17.14 2.35 47.57
C LEU A 275 17.84 3.69 47.85
N SER A 276 18.56 3.80 48.97
CA SER A 276 19.29 5.00 49.39
C SER A 276 20.77 5.02 48.99
N ASN A 277 21.32 3.89 48.52
CA ASN A 277 22.75 3.75 48.20
C ASN A 277 22.95 3.07 46.84
N THR A 278 22.49 3.75 45.78
CA THR A 278 22.75 3.33 44.39
C THR A 278 24.04 4.00 43.91
N GLU A 279 24.99 3.18 43.48
CA GLU A 279 26.24 3.64 42.86
C GLU A 279 26.11 3.62 41.34
N TYR A 280 26.65 4.63 40.66
CA TYR A 280 26.66 4.74 39.21
C TYR A 280 28.07 4.60 38.66
N LEU A 281 28.35 3.51 37.96
CA LEU A 281 29.59 3.31 37.23
C LEU A 281 29.43 3.84 35.82
N ASN A 282 30.41 4.59 35.31
CA ASN A 282 30.32 5.20 33.99
C ASN A 282 31.51 4.82 33.13
N GLY A 283 31.28 4.34 31.92
CA GLY A 283 32.37 3.94 31.03
C GLY A 283 32.00 3.84 29.56
N PRO A 284 33.02 3.83 28.69
CA PRO A 284 32.84 3.59 27.27
C PRO A 284 32.49 2.12 27.00
N TYR A 285 31.63 1.89 26.01
CA TYR A 285 31.24 0.56 25.55
C TYR A 285 31.22 0.47 24.03
N VAL A 286 31.39 -0.76 23.52
CA VAL A 286 31.26 -1.09 22.11
C VAL A 286 30.34 -2.29 21.95
N GLY A 287 29.54 -2.33 20.90
CA GLY A 287 28.71 -3.51 20.62
C GLY A 287 28.12 -3.52 19.23
N VAL A 288 27.30 -4.53 18.99
CA VAL A 288 26.55 -4.73 17.75
C VAL A 288 25.08 -4.51 18.02
N SER A 289 24.33 -4.08 17.02
CA SER A 289 22.87 -4.00 17.10
C SER A 289 22.18 -4.66 15.93
N LEU A 290 21.12 -5.38 16.22
CA LEU A 290 20.23 -6.00 15.25
C LEU A 290 18.93 -5.19 15.20
N PRO A 291 18.63 -4.51 14.07
CA PRO A 291 17.40 -3.73 13.94
C PRO A 291 16.18 -4.65 14.00
N LEU A 292 15.13 -4.22 14.71
CA LEU A 292 13.88 -4.98 14.88
C LEU A 292 12.91 -4.79 13.71
N GLY A 293 13.15 -3.80 12.86
CA GLY A 293 12.31 -3.51 11.71
C GLY A 293 13.04 -2.65 10.68
N ASN A 294 12.43 -2.55 9.50
CA ASN A 294 12.89 -1.65 8.46
C ASN A 294 12.23 -0.27 8.66
N LYS A 295 13.06 0.77 8.75
CA LYS A 295 12.64 2.18 8.96
C LYS A 295 11.70 2.71 7.88
N THR A 296 11.79 2.20 6.65
CA THR A 296 10.90 2.60 5.56
C THR A 296 9.47 2.11 5.79
N PHE A 297 9.32 0.90 6.35
CA PHE A 297 8.01 0.25 6.51
C PHE A 297 7.42 0.35 7.92
N THR A 298 8.23 0.63 8.94
CA THR A 298 7.79 0.62 10.34
C THR A 298 8.36 1.83 11.08
N ARG A 299 7.48 2.73 11.54
CA ARG A 299 7.89 3.98 12.20
C ARG A 299 8.56 3.76 13.56
N PHE A 300 8.00 2.89 14.38
CA PHE A 300 8.50 2.62 15.74
C PHE A 300 9.58 1.54 15.74
N LEU A 301 9.25 0.35 15.23
CA LEU A 301 10.19 -0.78 15.20
C LEU A 301 11.39 -0.54 14.28
N GLY A 302 11.26 0.31 13.27
CA GLY A 302 12.36 0.66 12.38
C GLY A 302 13.50 1.44 13.04
N ASN A 303 13.25 2.06 14.20
CA ASN A 303 14.28 2.72 15.01
C ASN A 303 14.74 1.86 16.20
N ALA A 304 14.02 0.79 16.51
CA ALA A 304 14.32 -0.11 17.61
C ALA A 304 15.31 -1.21 17.19
N SER A 305 16.15 -1.64 18.12
CA SER A 305 17.11 -2.75 17.92
C SER A 305 17.33 -3.52 19.20
N ILE A 306 17.79 -4.76 19.07
CA ILE A 306 18.46 -5.46 20.16
C ILE A 306 19.96 -5.17 20.03
N SER A 307 20.58 -4.71 21.11
CA SER A 307 22.01 -4.39 21.18
C SER A 307 22.71 -5.29 22.18
N ALA A 308 23.90 -5.78 21.84
CA ALA A 308 24.77 -6.51 22.75
C ALA A 308 26.24 -6.14 22.54
N GLY A 309 27.04 -6.15 23.60
CA GLY A 309 28.44 -5.77 23.51
C GLY A 309 29.18 -5.80 24.84
N VAL A 310 30.31 -5.10 24.90
CA VAL A 310 31.20 -5.07 26.06
C VAL A 310 31.58 -3.64 26.44
N PHE A 311 31.78 -3.40 27.72
CA PHE A 311 32.48 -2.21 28.20
C PHE A 311 33.97 -2.34 27.95
N LEU A 312 34.63 -1.21 27.68
CA LEU A 312 36.07 -1.18 27.38
C LEU A 312 36.93 -0.98 28.63
N THR A 313 36.31 -0.76 29.78
CA THR A 313 36.98 -0.49 31.06
C THR A 313 36.40 -1.37 32.15
N ASN A 314 37.27 -1.81 33.06
CA ASN A 314 36.85 -2.32 34.37
C ASN A 314 36.51 -1.15 35.28
N PHE A 315 35.68 -1.41 36.29
CA PHE A 315 35.21 -0.38 37.20
C PHE A 315 35.70 -0.65 38.61
N GLU A 316 35.86 0.41 39.39
CA GLU A 316 36.13 0.33 40.82
C GLU A 316 34.92 0.90 41.56
N SER A 317 34.42 0.13 42.52
CA SER A 317 33.35 0.60 43.43
C SER A 317 33.93 1.54 44.48
N ARG A 318 33.12 2.43 45.05
CA ARG A 318 33.48 3.30 46.18
C ARG A 318 34.09 2.58 47.38
N ASP A 319 33.82 1.29 47.53
CA ASP A 319 34.37 0.44 48.59
C ASP A 319 35.74 -0.18 48.22
N GLY A 320 36.35 0.23 47.10
CA GLY A 320 37.65 -0.28 46.64
C GLY A 320 37.61 -1.66 45.97
N GLN A 321 36.43 -2.20 45.72
CA GLN A 321 36.25 -3.49 45.04
C GLN A 321 36.37 -3.32 43.52
N THR A 322 37.15 -4.20 42.87
CA THR A 322 37.22 -4.23 41.41
C THR A 322 36.03 -4.98 40.82
N ILE A 323 35.44 -4.40 39.78
CA ILE A 323 34.27 -4.90 39.08
C ILE A 323 34.69 -5.24 37.65
N ARG A 324 34.57 -6.52 37.32
CA ARG A 324 34.99 -7.11 36.04
C ARG A 324 33.83 -7.86 35.38
N GLY A 325 33.97 -8.24 34.13
CA GLY A 325 33.02 -9.16 33.49
C GLY A 325 33.47 -10.62 33.55
N GLU A 326 32.52 -11.53 33.35
CA GLU A 326 32.75 -12.98 33.39
C GLU A 326 33.61 -13.48 32.22
N LEU A 327 33.40 -12.93 31.02
CA LEU A 327 34.06 -13.36 29.78
C LEU A 327 35.09 -12.29 29.37
N ALA A 328 36.36 -12.71 29.24
CA ALA A 328 37.51 -11.85 28.90
C ALA A 328 37.79 -10.69 29.89
N GLY A 329 37.19 -10.74 31.08
CA GLY A 329 37.40 -9.75 32.14
C GLY A 329 36.64 -8.43 31.95
N LEU A 330 35.88 -8.26 30.86
CA LEU A 330 35.17 -7.02 30.54
C LEU A 330 33.65 -7.19 30.72
N PRO A 331 32.95 -6.24 31.37
CA PRO A 331 31.49 -6.29 31.52
C PRO A 331 30.74 -6.45 30.20
N ILE A 332 29.82 -7.41 30.12
CA ILE A 332 28.98 -7.64 28.93
C ILE A 332 27.60 -7.05 29.15
N TYR A 333 27.08 -6.35 28.13
CA TYR A 333 25.72 -5.80 28.15
C TYR A 333 24.84 -6.41 27.06
N ALA A 334 23.54 -6.47 27.36
CA ALA A 334 22.49 -6.75 26.39
C ALA A 334 21.28 -5.87 26.70
N GLY A 335 20.63 -5.35 25.66
CA GLY A 335 19.53 -4.40 25.85
C GLY A 335 18.78 -4.04 24.57
N LEU A 336 17.83 -3.13 24.74
CA LEU A 336 17.08 -2.51 23.66
C LEU A 336 17.67 -1.15 23.35
N GLY A 337 17.96 -0.93 22.07
CA GLY A 337 18.42 0.34 21.52
C GLY A 337 17.29 1.04 20.79
N TYR A 338 17.17 2.35 20.95
CA TYR A 338 16.27 3.20 20.18
C TYR A 338 17.04 4.34 19.52
N LYS A 339 16.93 4.45 18.20
CA LYS A 339 17.60 5.49 17.42
C LYS A 339 16.85 6.82 17.53
N MET A 340 17.46 7.80 18.18
CA MET A 340 16.85 9.13 18.41
C MET A 340 17.17 10.10 17.27
N PHE A 341 18.35 10.00 16.67
CA PHE A 341 18.81 10.85 15.55
C PHE A 341 19.51 10.00 14.47
N ARG A 342 19.97 10.61 13.37
CA ARG A 342 20.60 9.90 12.23
C ARG A 342 21.71 8.93 12.64
N VAL A 343 22.46 9.21 13.71
CA VAL A 343 23.56 8.36 14.20
C VAL A 343 23.51 8.08 15.71
N MET A 344 22.67 8.78 16.49
CA MET A 344 22.65 8.63 17.96
C MET A 344 21.55 7.67 18.41
N ARG A 345 21.89 6.75 19.32
CA ARG A 345 20.97 5.81 19.95
C ARG A 345 21.00 5.92 21.46
N LEU A 346 19.86 5.64 22.07
CA LEU A 346 19.73 5.37 23.50
C LEU A 346 19.63 3.85 23.67
N ASN A 347 20.51 3.27 24.48
CA ASN A 347 20.50 1.85 24.81
C ASN A 347 20.11 1.69 26.29
N ILE A 348 19.13 0.83 26.56
CA ILE A 348 18.69 0.50 27.92
C ILE A 348 18.64 -1.02 28.03
N GLY A 349 19.20 -1.57 29.10
CA GLY A 349 19.25 -3.01 29.27
C GLY A 349 19.87 -3.42 30.58
N ALA A 350 20.58 -4.52 30.54
CA ALA A 350 21.28 -5.08 31.69
C ALA A 350 22.73 -5.42 31.35
N VAL A 351 23.57 -5.38 32.37
CA VAL A 351 25.00 -5.70 32.31
C VAL A 351 25.28 -6.80 33.30
N MET A 352 26.07 -7.76 32.88
CA MET A 352 26.55 -8.85 33.72
C MET A 352 27.94 -8.49 34.28
N LEU A 353 28.05 -8.54 35.60
CA LEU A 353 29.22 -8.12 36.38
C LEU A 353 29.62 -9.19 37.39
N ASN A 354 30.92 -9.30 37.62
CA ASN A 354 31.55 -10.03 38.73
C ASN A 354 32.23 -9.03 39.64
N ILE A 355 32.01 -9.18 40.95
CA ILE A 355 32.57 -8.30 41.98
C ILE A 355 33.65 -9.09 42.72
N GLU A 356 34.83 -8.51 42.85
CA GLU A 356 35.90 -9.08 43.66
C GLU A 356 35.59 -8.86 45.16
N GLU A 357 35.43 -9.95 45.90
CA GLU A 357 35.30 -9.90 47.35
C GLU A 357 36.69 -9.85 48.00
N GLY A 358 36.80 -9.25 49.19
CA GLY A 358 38.07 -8.94 49.87
C GLY A 358 39.01 -10.11 50.17
N ASN A 359 38.64 -11.35 49.81
CA ASN A 359 39.47 -12.56 49.89
C ASN A 359 40.06 -13.02 48.54
N GLY A 360 39.92 -12.23 47.46
CA GLY A 360 40.36 -12.62 46.11
C GLY A 360 39.46 -13.65 45.42
N ASN A 361 38.33 -13.99 46.04
CA ASN A 361 37.26 -14.77 45.44
C ASN A 361 36.27 -13.82 44.76
N TYR A 362 35.79 -14.20 43.58
CA TYR A 362 34.78 -13.45 42.84
C TYR A 362 33.40 -14.03 43.14
N SER A 363 32.45 -13.20 43.57
CA SER A 363 31.05 -13.63 43.65
C SER A 363 30.40 -13.60 42.27
N GLN A 364 29.50 -14.56 42.07
CA GLN A 364 29.06 -14.99 40.75
C GLN A 364 27.89 -14.14 40.23
N ASN A 365 28.09 -13.50 39.07
CA ASN A 365 27.10 -13.00 38.11
C ASN A 365 25.98 -12.11 38.67
N TYR A 366 26.32 -10.85 38.97
CA TYR A 366 25.34 -9.79 39.20
C TYR A 366 24.81 -9.23 37.88
N ILE A 367 23.49 -9.18 37.75
CA ILE A 367 22.80 -8.50 36.65
C ILE A 367 22.36 -7.12 37.14
N GLN A 368 22.90 -6.07 36.54
CA GLN A 368 22.59 -4.68 36.92
C GLN A 368 21.98 -3.91 35.75
N PRO A 369 21.03 -2.99 36.01
CA PRO A 369 20.46 -2.16 34.96
C PRO A 369 21.49 -1.18 34.37
N PHE A 370 21.37 -0.94 33.07
CA PHE A 370 22.24 -0.07 32.30
C PHE A 370 21.45 0.87 31.41
N ALA A 371 21.96 2.09 31.27
CA ALA A 371 21.51 3.07 30.30
C ALA A 371 22.72 3.78 29.67
N GLY A 372 22.73 3.94 28.35
CA GLY A 372 23.83 4.61 27.66
C GLY A 372 23.43 5.25 26.34
N ILE A 373 24.29 6.13 25.83
CA ILE A 373 24.14 6.77 24.52
C ILE A 373 25.27 6.26 23.61
N SER A 374 24.95 5.89 22.38
CA SER A 374 25.94 5.44 21.40
C SER A 374 25.80 6.13 20.05
N LEU A 375 26.92 6.20 19.33
CA LEU A 375 26.98 6.45 17.90
C LEU A 375 26.94 5.13 17.14
N GLU A 376 26.07 5.04 16.15
CA GLU A 376 25.89 3.88 15.28
C GLU A 376 26.63 4.09 13.95
N PHE A 377 27.44 3.10 13.58
CA PHE A 377 28.11 3.02 12.29
C PHE A 377 27.75 1.70 11.61
N ASN A 378 27.16 1.78 10.42
CA ASN A 378 26.82 0.59 9.65
C ASN A 378 28.08 0.03 8.98
N MET A 379 28.55 -1.13 9.44
CA MET A 379 29.58 -1.87 8.71
C MET A 379 28.94 -2.79 7.70
N TRP A 380 29.46 -2.77 6.47
CA TRP A 380 29.11 -3.74 5.46
C TRP A 380 29.70 -5.10 5.84
N LEU A 381 28.85 -6.10 6.04
CA LEU A 381 29.29 -7.48 6.14
C LEU A 381 29.15 -8.08 4.75
N GLY A 382 30.28 -8.39 4.10
CA GLY A 382 30.33 -9.17 2.86
C GLY A 382 29.89 -10.63 3.03
N LEU A 383 29.00 -10.92 3.99
CA LEU A 383 28.41 -12.23 4.20
C LEU A 383 27.29 -12.42 3.18
N GLY A 384 27.67 -12.81 1.97
CA GLY A 384 26.70 -12.95 0.86
C GLY A 384 27.26 -13.50 -0.44
N ASP A 385 28.58 -13.44 -0.69
CA ASP A 385 29.20 -14.14 -1.81
C ASP A 385 29.39 -15.63 -1.47
N ARG A 386 28.28 -16.37 -1.39
CA ARG A 386 28.31 -17.79 -1.75
C ARG A 386 27.96 -17.86 -3.23
N ARG A 387 29.00 -18.15 -4.02
CA ARG A 387 28.93 -18.54 -5.44
C ARG A 387 27.84 -19.58 -5.69
#